data_AF-A2RPH4-F1
#
_entry.id   AF-A2RPH4-F1
#
_cell.length_a   1.000
_cell.length_b   1.000
_cell.length_c   1.000
_cell.angle_alpha   90.00
_cell.angle_beta   90.00
_cell.angle_gamma   90.00
#
_symmetry.space_group_name_H-M   'P 1'
#
loop_
_entity.id
_entity.type
_entity.pdbx_description
1 polymer ?
#
loop_
_entity_poly.entity_id
_entity_poly.type
_entity_poly.pdbx_seq_one_letter_code
_entity_poly.pdbx_strand_id
1 'polypeptide(L)' 'EDCYMITMAVPGFQESDLNIMVQNDQLRVSGRIQEKETKEPEYLHRGIVTRAFEQTFRLADHMKVTGAEIKNGLL' A
#
# COMPACT_ATOMS: atom_id res chain seq x y z
N GLU A 1 13.06 6.39 23.66
CA GLU A 1 13.01 6.43 22.19
C GLU A 1 11.62 6.00 21.80
N ASP A 2 10.92 6.81 21.01
CA ASP A 2 9.54 6.54 20.63
C ASP A 2 9.50 5.77 19.31
N CYS A 3 8.78 4.66 19.29
CA CYS A 3 8.56 3.85 18.11
C CYS A 3 7.09 3.95 17.69
N TYR A 4 6.86 4.24 16.41
CA TYR A 4 5.53 4.36 15.83
C TYR A 4 5.35 3.28 14.76
N MET A 5 4.12 2.81 14.61
CA MET A 5 3.74 1.83 13.59
C MET A 5 2.50 2.32 12.87
N ILE A 6 2.56 2.27 11.53
CA ILE A 6 1.41 2.48 10.66
C ILE A 6 1.00 1.09 10.18
N THR A 7 -0.30 0.80 10.21
CA THR A 7 -0.85 -0.44 9.66
C THR A 7 -1.97 -0.12 8.69
N MET A 8 -1.94 -0.73 7.51
CA MET A 8 -2.89 -0.47 6.42
C MET A 8 -3.44 -1.78 5.87
N ALA A 9 -4.76 -1.82 5.67
CA ALA A 9 -5.38 -2.92 4.95
C ALA A 9 -5.11 -2.78 3.44
N VAL A 10 -4.36 -3.72 2.88
CA VAL A 10 -4.00 -3.82 1.46
C VAL A 10 -4.33 -5.21 0.89
N PRO A 11 -5.50 -5.79 1.15
CA PRO A 11 -5.83 -7.12 0.65
C PRO A 11 -5.83 -7.13 -0.88
N GLY A 12 -5.24 -8.17 -1.46
CA GLY A 12 -5.15 -8.35 -2.90
C GLY A 12 -3.95 -7.67 -3.57
N PHE A 13 -3.16 -6.87 -2.85
CA PHE A 13 -1.88 -6.34 -3.33
C PHE A 13 -0.73 -7.27 -2.94
N GLN A 14 0.22 -7.47 -3.85
CA GLN A 14 1.52 -8.07 -3.57
C GLN A 14 2.56 -6.96 -3.29
N GLU A 15 3.71 -7.33 -2.73
CA GLU A 15 4.82 -6.38 -2.51
C GLU A 15 5.21 -5.66 -3.81
N SER A 16 5.18 -6.35 -4.95
CA SER A 16 5.47 -5.77 -6.27
C SER A 16 4.43 -4.77 -6.77
N ASP A 17 3.23 -4.78 -6.20
CA ASP A 17 2.15 -3.86 -6.56
C ASP A 17 2.18 -2.58 -5.72
N LEU A 18 3.01 -2.53 -4.66
CA LEU A 18 3.13 -1.41 -3.75
C LEU A 18 4.42 -0.62 -3.99
N ASN A 19 4.33 0.68 -3.74
CA ASN A 19 5.46 1.58 -3.75
C ASN A 19 5.45 2.43 -2.48
N ILE A 20 6.54 2.38 -1.73
CA ILE A 20 6.72 3.09 -0.47
C ILE A 20 7.92 4.02 -0.62
N MET A 21 7.69 5.32 -0.49
CA MET A 21 8.73 6.35 -0.65
C MET A 21 8.67 7.35 0.50
N VAL A 22 9.85 7.82 0.91
CA VAL A 22 9.98 8.96 1.82
C VAL A 22 10.60 10.11 1.06
N GLN A 23 9.89 11.24 0.99
CA GLN A 23 10.37 12.47 0.36
C GLN A 23 9.83 13.68 1.12
N ASN A 24 10.68 14.68 1.42
CA ASN A 24 10.29 15.94 2.05
C ASN A 24 9.43 15.74 3.32
N ASP A 25 9.90 14.92 4.26
CA ASP A 25 9.20 14.58 5.50
C ASP A 25 7.80 13.97 5.31
N GLN A 26 7.57 13.35 4.15
CA GLN A 26 6.34 12.63 3.85
C GLN A 26 6.65 11.19 3.49
N LEU A 27 5.97 10.27 4.18
CA LEU A 27 5.88 8.86 3.80
C LEU A 27 4.68 8.68 2.86
N ARG A 28 4.95 8.30 1.62
CA ARG A 28 3.94 7.99 0.61
C ARG A 28 3.88 6.50 0.39
N VAL A 29 2.69 5.93 0.52
CA VAL A 29 2.36 4.54 0.21
C VAL A 29 1.36 4.54 -0.92
N SER A 30 1.73 3.97 -2.06
CA SER A 30 0.81 3.79 -3.19
C SER A 30 0.75 2.33 -3.59
N GLY A 31 -0.40 1.93 -4.13
CA GLY A 31 -0.63 0.58 -4.62
C GLY A 31 -1.34 0.62 -5.96
N ARG A 32 -0.86 -0.16 -6.92
CA ARG A 32 -1.51 -0.33 -8.22
C ARG A 32 -1.22 -1.72 -8.77
N ILE A 33 -2.28 -2.50 -8.96
CA ILE A 33 -2.19 -3.74 -9.72
C ILE A 33 -2.20 -3.39 -11.20
N GLN A 34 -1.19 -3.84 -11.96
CA GLN A 34 -1.22 -3.71 -13.41
C GLN A 34 -2.28 -4.65 -13.97
N GLU A 35 -3.19 -4.11 -14.78
CA GLU A 35 -4.13 -4.93 -15.54
C GLU A 35 -3.33 -5.76 -16.54
N LYS A 36 -3.33 -7.09 -16.37
CA LYS A 36 -2.86 -7.99 -17.41
C LYS A 36 -3.87 -7.93 -18.56
N GLU A 37 -3.42 -7.97 -19.82
CA GLU A 37 -4.25 -8.11 -21.03
C GLU A 37 -4.94 -9.49 -21.11
N THR A 38 -5.52 -9.95 -20.01
CA THR A 38 -6.32 -11.16 -19.94
C THR A 38 -7.77 -10.71 -19.95
N LYS A 39 -8.62 -11.39 -20.74
CA LYS A 39 -10.08 -11.16 -20.70
C LYS A 39 -10.53 -11.07 -19.25
N GLU A 40 -11.20 -9.98 -18.89
CA GLU A 40 -11.77 -9.84 -17.56
C GLU A 40 -12.64 -11.08 -17.26
N PRO A 41 -12.46 -11.73 -16.10
CA PRO A 41 -13.29 -12.87 -15.74
C PRO A 41 -14.76 -12.45 -15.70
N GLU A 42 -15.67 -13.34 -16.11
CA GLU A 42 -17.09 -13.10 -15.92
C GLU A 42 -17.44 -13.32 -14.43
N TYR A 43 -18.00 -12.30 -13.80
CA TYR A 43 -18.41 -12.34 -12.39
C TYR A 43 -19.94 -12.32 -12.30
N LEU A 44 -20.52 -13.22 -11.50
CA LEU A 44 -21.94 -13.12 -11.11
C LEU A 44 -22.17 -11.93 -10.15
N HIS A 45 -21.24 -11.72 -9.21
CA HIS A 45 -21.22 -10.57 -8.31
C HIS A 45 -19.78 -10.28 -7.86
N ARG A 46 -19.38 -9.00 -7.83
CA ARG A 46 -18.05 -8.56 -7.42
C ARG A 46 -18.15 -7.44 -6.38
N GLY A 47 -18.19 -7.84 -5.10
CA GLY A 47 -18.29 -6.90 -3.98
C GLY A 47 -16.97 -6.24 -3.56
N ILE A 48 -15.83 -6.78 -4.01
CA ILE A 48 -14.49 -6.26 -3.71
C ILE A 48 -13.75 -6.07 -5.03
N VAL A 49 -13.24 -4.86 -5.22
CA VAL A 49 -12.44 -4.48 -6.38
C VAL A 49 -11.17 -3.85 -5.86
N THR A 50 -10.03 -4.36 -6.31
CA THR A 50 -8.73 -3.78 -5.98
C THR A 50 -8.53 -2.55 -6.84
N ARG A 51 -8.60 -1.36 -6.23
CA ARG A 51 -8.42 -0.08 -6.91
C ARG A 51 -7.06 0.49 -6.58
N ALA A 52 -6.44 1.17 -7.54
CA ALA A 52 -5.24 1.93 -7.26
C ALA A 52 -5.50 2.93 -6.12
N PHE A 53 -4.54 3.08 -5.22
CA PHE A 53 -4.64 3.99 -4.09
C PHE A 53 -3.32 4.72 -3.86
N GLU A 54 -3.43 5.80 -3.11
CA GLU A 54 -2.31 6.55 -2.60
C GLU A 54 -2.67 7.13 -1.24
N GLN A 55 -1.79 6.93 -0.26
CA GLN A 55 -1.90 7.51 1.06
C GLN A 55 -0.57 8.13 1.47
N THR A 56 -0.65 9.34 2.01
CA THR A 56 0.52 10.10 2.43
C THR A 56 0.40 10.43 3.91
N PHE A 57 1.49 10.19 4.64
CA PHE A 57 1.63 10.48 6.05
C PHE A 57 2.73 11.53 6.23
N ARG A 58 2.44 12.58 7.00
CA ARG A 58 3.46 13.55 7.38
C ARG A 58 4.26 13.00 8.56
N LEU A 59 5.57 12.98 8.40
CA LEU A 59 6.50 12.60 9.44
C LEU A 59 6.86 13.85 10.25
N ALA A 60 7.06 13.69 11.56
CA ALA A 60 7.62 14.75 12.38
C ALA A 60 9.12 14.88 12.13
N ASP A 61 9.69 16.02 12.52
CA ASP A 61 11.13 16.26 12.43
C ASP A 61 11.89 15.11 13.11
N HIS A 62 12.93 14.62 12.44
CA HIS A 62 13.79 13.53 12.90
C HIS A 62 13.18 12.12 12.96
N MET A 63 11.93 11.91 12.53
CA MET A 63 11.41 10.56 12.34
C MET A 63 12.09 9.86 11.15
N LYS A 64 12.36 8.56 11.30
CA LYS A 64 12.92 7.73 10.23
C LYS A 64 12.09 6.47 10.07
N VAL A 65 11.83 6.09 8.82
CA VAL A 65 11.22 4.80 8.49
C VAL A 65 12.31 3.74 8.59
N THR A 66 12.08 2.73 9.43
CA THR A 66 13.05 1.67 9.71
C THR A 66 12.81 0.39 8.90
N GLY A 67 11.57 0.19 8.44
CA GLY A 67 11.18 -0.96 7.62
C GLY A 67 9.71 -0.90 7.24
N ALA A 68 9.31 -1.83 6.38
CA ALA A 68 7.94 -2.09 5.99
C ALA A 68 7.82 -3.57 5.64
N GLU A 69 6.73 -4.23 6.01
CA GLU A 69 6.48 -5.63 5.69
C GLU A 69 5.03 -5.84 5.29
N ILE A 70 4.75 -6.74 4.35
CA ILE A 70 3.38 -7.15 4.05
C ILE A 70 3.13 -8.53 4.64
N LYS A 71 2.07 -8.66 5.42
CA LYS A 71 1.66 -9.94 5.99
C LYS A 71 0.15 -10.04 6.05
N ASN A 72 -0.40 -11.11 5.47
CA ASN A 72 -1.83 -11.42 5.52
C ASN A 72 -2.75 -10.28 5.03
N GLY A 73 -2.32 -9.53 4.01
CA GLY A 73 -3.08 -8.39 3.47
C GLY A 73 -3.02 -7.12 4.33
N LEU A 74 -2.10 -7.07 5.29
CA LEU A 74 -1.73 -5.86 6.02
C LEU A 74 -0.32 -5.45 5.62
N LEU A 75 -0.13 -4.14 5.45
CA LEU A 75 1.17 -3.47 5.38
C LEU A 75 1.42 -2.77 6.72
#